data_AF-A0A7C7WPT4-F1
#
_entry.id   AF-A0A7C7WPT4-F1
#
_cell.length_a   1.000
_cell.length_b   1.000
_cell.length_c   1.000
_cell.angle_alpha   90.00
_cell.angle_beta   90.00
_cell.angle_gamma   90.00
#
_symmetry.space_group_name_H-M   'P 1'
#
loop_
_entity.id
_entity.type
_entity.pdbx_description
1 polymer ?
#
loop_
_entity_poly.entity_id
_entity_poly.type
_entity_poly.pdbx_seq_one_letter_code
_entity_poly.pdbx_strand_id
1 'polypeptide(L)'
;MMIDIGNKSLEHKKQRGFTVVEICVVLLLSGFLFTGFLSVYQSYRLGKSEKVTLENIEITNSSLREFLSLNGRYPCPADPTLSPTDANYGIEQCRASTAAACPLNLVCTNIDSRDADTIPGNDWVTIGGVPFVTLQQMGGQSEFTPRHALDGYKMQFRYAVSESMTDLGLSVITPANSQLGAISIRDENNLPLLDPPASAHFLLISGGENMRGVYSAEGVYTGDCTTILFGPPGPPPPGNNIGTAGLDIELENCDDNDAVFLNSIRSHTNGTNYFDDTIAFSAMVPQKLWRPSNANPNHIYNTNAGNVGVGTNTPNVKFHVNGDIRTDDRTESESGYCDLDMDDCVDPEGVGGTNMENIATGDPVCPTGQVVTSIEDNNFNCIDLFPVAPPAITCPAGPPQQFLRSFTNLGTAVCDVP
;
A
#
# COMPACT_ATOMS: atom_id res chain seq x y z
N MET A 1 63.26 53.19 79.20
CA MET A 1 63.01 52.87 77.78
C MET A 1 61.51 52.89 77.59
N MET A 2 60.96 54.01 77.10
CA MET A 2 59.54 54.15 76.78
C MET A 2 59.25 53.34 75.52
N ILE A 3 58.24 52.46 75.57
CA ILE A 3 57.71 51.79 74.39
C ILE A 3 56.57 52.66 73.87
N ASP A 4 56.80 53.26 72.71
CA ASP A 4 55.84 54.06 71.96
C ASP A 4 54.77 53.14 71.36
N ILE A 5 53.53 53.25 71.86
CA ILE A 5 52.39 52.50 71.33
C ILE A 5 51.78 53.36 70.23
N GLY A 6 52.28 53.18 69.01
CA GLY A 6 51.76 53.85 67.82
C GLY A 6 50.26 53.66 67.65
N ASN A 7 49.52 54.76 67.70
CA ASN A 7 48.08 54.81 67.52
C ASN A 7 47.76 54.58 66.03
N LYS A 8 47.40 53.35 65.65
CA LYS A 8 46.88 53.06 64.30
C LYS A 8 45.43 53.55 64.21
N SER A 9 45.21 54.66 63.53
CA SER A 9 43.88 55.11 63.12
C SER A 9 43.24 54.08 62.21
N LEU A 10 42.16 53.44 62.66
CA LEU A 10 41.31 52.60 61.84
C LEU A 10 40.53 53.49 60.85
N GLU A 11 40.97 53.55 59.59
CA GLU A 11 40.16 54.13 58.51
C GLU A 11 38.89 53.29 58.33
N HIS A 12 37.74 53.83 58.75
CA HIS A 12 36.44 53.31 58.35
C HIS A 12 36.21 53.62 56.87
N LYS A 13 36.40 52.62 56.00
CA LYS A 13 35.88 52.67 54.63
C LYS A 13 34.36 52.85 54.71
N LYS A 14 33.86 54.02 54.33
CA LYS A 14 32.42 54.28 54.17
C LYS A 14 31.89 53.30 53.12
N GLN A 15 31.20 52.26 53.54
CA GLN A 15 30.43 51.41 52.63
C GLN A 15 29.23 52.24 52.14
N ARG A 16 29.30 52.70 50.90
CA ARG A 16 28.13 53.24 50.20
C ARG A 16 27.22 52.05 49.85
N GLY A 17 26.19 51.84 50.66
CA GLY A 17 25.13 50.89 50.33
C GLY A 17 24.35 51.35 49.11
N PHE A 18 23.89 50.40 48.30
CA PHE A 18 23.01 50.66 47.17
C PHE A 18 21.70 51.29 47.64
N THR A 19 21.16 52.23 46.87
CA THR A 19 19.88 52.84 47.20
C THR A 19 18.74 51.87 46.90
N VAL A 20 17.66 51.91 47.69
CA VAL A 20 16.47 51.07 47.44
C VAL A 20 15.91 51.33 46.03
N VAL A 21 15.94 52.59 45.59
CA VAL A 21 15.48 52.99 44.25
C VAL A 21 16.31 52.32 43.15
N GLU A 22 17.63 52.24 43.31
CA GLU A 22 18.52 51.62 42.33
C GLU A 22 18.28 50.11 42.22
N ILE A 23 18.07 49.42 43.34
CA ILE A 23 17.68 48.00 43.33
C ILE A 23 16.29 47.82 42.71
N CYS A 24 15.32 48.69 43.00
CA CYS A 24 14.00 48.64 42.38
C CYS A 24 14.04 48.83 40.86
N VAL A 25 14.84 49.78 40.37
CA VAL A 25 15.00 50.02 38.92
C VAL A 25 15.67 48.81 38.25
N VAL A 26 16.69 48.22 38.86
CA VAL A 26 17.35 47.01 38.33
C VAL A 26 16.38 45.82 38.27
N LEU A 27 15.55 45.62 39.30
CA LEU A 27 14.54 44.55 39.32
C LEU A 27 13.46 44.76 38.26
N LEU A 28 12.99 45.99 38.05
CA LEU A 28 12.04 46.30 36.99
C LEU A 28 12.63 46.03 35.60
N LEU A 29 13.85 46.52 35.34
CA LEU A 29 14.53 46.29 34.05
C LEU A 29 14.79 44.81 33.81
N SER A 30 15.23 44.08 34.85
CA SER A 30 15.44 42.63 34.76
C SER A 30 14.13 41.90 34.50
N GLY A 31 13.04 42.26 35.18
CA GLY A 31 11.71 41.68 34.98
C GLY A 31 11.21 41.83 33.55
N PHE A 32 11.35 43.02 32.94
CA PHE A 32 11.00 43.24 31.53
C PHE A 32 11.87 42.44 30.56
N LEU A 33 13.16 42.27 30.86
CA LEU A 33 14.05 41.42 30.03
C LEU A 33 13.68 39.94 30.15
N PHE A 34 13.35 39.46 31.35
CA PHE A 34 12.97 38.07 31.58
C PHE A 34 11.66 37.68 30.88
N THR A 35 10.66 38.57 30.84
CA THR A 35 9.39 38.28 30.14
C THR A 35 9.59 38.16 28.63
N GLY A 36 10.40 39.03 28.02
CA GLY A 36 10.77 38.93 26.61
C GLY A 36 11.60 37.69 26.29
N PHE A 37 12.48 37.27 27.19
CA PHE A 37 13.29 36.06 27.02
C PHE A 37 12.43 34.78 27.10
N LEU A 38 11.40 34.76 27.95
CA LEU A 38 10.57 33.57 28.14
C LEU A 38 9.76 33.21 26.88
N SER A 39 9.19 34.20 26.18
CA SER A 39 8.42 33.95 24.95
C SER A 39 9.30 33.42 23.81
N VAL A 40 10.52 33.94 23.67
CA VAL A 40 11.53 33.44 22.72
C VAL A 40 11.95 32.02 23.10
N TYR A 41 12.17 31.76 24.39
CA TYR A 41 12.55 30.43 24.87
C TYR A 41 11.45 29.39 24.61
N GLN A 42 10.18 29.73 24.84
CA GLN A 42 9.05 28.85 24.52
C GLN A 42 8.99 28.55 23.02
N SER A 43 9.09 29.57 22.17
CA SER A 43 9.10 29.40 20.71
C SER A 43 10.27 28.52 20.24
N TYR A 44 11.46 28.73 20.81
CA TYR A 44 12.63 27.90 20.53
C TYR A 44 12.45 26.44 20.97
N ARG A 45 11.84 26.21 22.14
CA ARG A 45 11.55 24.86 22.63
C ARG A 45 10.56 24.13 21.73
N LEU A 46 9.47 24.79 21.34
CA LEU A 46 8.44 24.21 20.46
C LEU A 46 9.05 23.85 19.10
N GLY A 47 9.76 24.78 18.46
CA GLY A 47 10.42 24.51 17.18
C GLY A 47 11.48 23.40 17.26
N LYS A 48 12.13 23.23 18.42
CA LYS A 48 13.05 22.09 18.64
C LYS A 48 12.30 20.76 18.75
N SER A 49 11.19 20.72 19.50
CA SER A 49 10.39 19.50 19.66
C SER A 49 9.79 19.06 18.32
N GLU A 50 9.24 19.98 17.53
CA GLU A 50 8.73 19.68 16.19
C GLU A 50 9.81 19.12 15.27
N LYS A 51 10.99 19.75 15.23
CA LYS A 51 12.10 19.27 14.40
C LYS A 51 12.53 17.84 14.78
N VAL A 52 12.64 17.55 16.07
CA VAL A 52 12.99 16.20 16.57
C VAL A 52 11.89 15.19 16.22
N THR A 53 10.62 15.60 16.30
CA THR A 53 9.48 14.76 15.91
C THR A 53 9.57 14.35 14.44
N LEU A 54 9.77 15.31 13.53
CA LEU A 54 9.89 15.03 12.10
C LEU A 54 11.11 14.14 11.77
N GLU A 55 12.25 14.39 12.42
CA GLU A 55 13.46 13.58 12.26
C GLU A 55 13.23 12.13 12.72
N ASN A 56 12.61 11.94 13.89
CA ASN A 56 12.32 10.63 14.45
C ASN A 56 11.24 9.88 13.65
N ILE A 57 10.24 10.60 13.12
CA ILE A 57 9.24 10.05 12.20
C ILE A 57 9.92 9.50 10.95
N GLU A 58 10.83 10.26 10.32
CA GLU A 58 11.49 9.84 9.09
C GLU A 58 12.38 8.60 9.32
N ILE A 59 13.13 8.58 10.43
CA ILE A 59 13.94 7.43 10.80
C ILE A 59 13.05 6.21 11.09
N THR A 60 11.93 6.39 11.79
CA THR A 60 10.99 5.29 12.08
C THR A 60 10.32 4.77 10.81
N ASN A 61 9.87 5.67 9.94
CA ASN A 61 9.26 5.34 8.65
C ASN A 61 10.22 4.53 7.76
N SER A 62 11.47 5.00 7.62
CA SER A 62 12.50 4.27 6.87
C SER A 62 12.79 2.88 7.47
N SER A 63 12.82 2.76 8.80
CA SER A 63 13.06 1.49 9.49
C SER A 63 11.89 0.49 9.32
N LEU A 64 10.64 0.97 9.35
CA LEU A 64 9.47 0.15 9.05
C LEU A 64 9.48 -0.36 7.61
N ARG A 65 9.94 0.46 6.66
CA ARG A 65 10.09 0.06 5.25
C ARG A 65 11.25 -0.91 5.04
N GLU A 66 12.35 -0.76 5.78
CA GLU A 66 13.44 -1.72 5.80
C GLU A 66 12.99 -3.07 6.36
N PHE A 67 12.19 -3.07 7.42
CA PHE A 67 11.57 -4.28 7.97
C PHE A 67 10.73 -5.01 6.91
N LEU A 68 9.92 -4.28 6.13
CA LEU A 68 9.17 -4.83 5.00
C LEU A 68 10.11 -5.43 3.94
N SER A 69 11.20 -4.76 3.60
CA SER A 69 12.16 -5.27 2.60
C SER A 69 12.88 -6.54 3.06
N LEU A 70 13.06 -6.72 4.37
CA LEU A 70 13.84 -7.83 4.94
C LEU A 70 12.96 -9.03 5.34
N ASN A 71 11.70 -8.82 5.73
CA ASN A 71 10.78 -9.89 6.10
C ASN A 71 9.62 -10.08 5.12
N GLY A 72 9.39 -9.17 4.19
CA GLY A 72 8.21 -9.19 3.32
C GLY A 72 6.90 -8.85 4.05
N ARG A 73 6.92 -8.33 5.28
CA ARG A 73 5.72 -7.85 6.00
C ARG A 73 6.05 -6.61 6.83
N TYR A 74 5.05 -5.86 7.27
CA TYR A 74 5.24 -4.85 8.32
C TYR A 74 5.22 -5.50 9.71
N PRO A 75 5.88 -4.92 10.72
CA PRO A 75 5.79 -5.42 12.08
C PRO A 75 4.43 -5.09 12.67
N CYS A 76 3.95 -5.97 13.56
CA CYS A 76 2.70 -5.73 14.29
C CYS A 76 2.92 -4.65 15.36
N PRO A 77 1.88 -3.89 15.75
CA PRO A 77 2.03 -2.91 16.82
C PRO A 77 2.46 -3.56 18.14
N ALA A 78 3.17 -2.81 18.97
CA ALA A 78 3.49 -3.19 20.35
C ALA A 78 2.45 -2.62 21.31
N ASP A 79 2.34 -3.20 22.50
CA ASP A 79 1.52 -2.64 23.59
C ASP A 79 2.14 -1.33 24.10
N PRO A 80 1.47 -0.18 23.91
CA PRO A 80 2.01 1.12 24.29
C PRO A 80 1.91 1.41 25.81
N THR A 81 1.16 0.59 26.56
CA THR A 81 0.95 0.75 28.02
C THR A 81 2.05 0.14 28.86
N LEU A 82 2.94 -0.65 28.24
CA LEU A 82 4.03 -1.31 28.94
C LEU A 82 5.13 -0.32 29.31
N SER A 83 5.74 -0.57 30.46
CA SER A 83 6.88 0.22 30.95
C SER A 83 8.21 -0.46 30.58
N PRO A 84 9.35 0.25 30.62
CA PRO A 84 10.66 -0.32 30.28
C PRO A 84 11.13 -1.51 31.13
N THR A 85 10.45 -1.80 32.25
CA THR A 85 10.74 -2.96 33.08
C THR A 85 10.02 -4.24 32.63
N ASP A 86 9.02 -4.13 31.75
CA ASP A 86 8.30 -5.27 31.22
C ASP A 86 9.11 -5.98 30.11
N ALA A 87 9.05 -7.30 30.06
CA ALA A 87 9.74 -8.11 29.06
C ALA A 87 9.19 -7.92 27.64
N ASN A 88 7.91 -7.54 27.51
CA ASN A 88 7.23 -7.32 26.23
C ASN A 88 7.29 -5.86 25.76
N TYR A 89 7.96 -4.97 26.51
CA TYR A 89 8.08 -3.55 26.17
C TYR A 89 8.74 -3.34 24.80
N GLY A 90 7.99 -2.74 23.87
CA GLY A 90 8.47 -2.45 22.51
C GLY A 90 8.62 -3.66 21.59
N ILE A 91 8.06 -4.81 21.96
CA ILE A 91 8.04 -6.01 21.12
C ILE A 91 6.68 -6.09 20.41
N GLU A 92 6.70 -6.43 19.12
CA GLU A 92 5.49 -6.60 18.31
C GLU A 92 4.52 -7.62 18.95
N GLN A 93 3.22 -7.31 18.96
CA GLN A 93 2.14 -8.16 19.45
C GLN A 93 1.18 -8.43 18.29
N CYS A 94 1.47 -9.48 17.52
CA CYS A 94 0.63 -9.85 16.38
C CYS A 94 -0.68 -10.50 16.82
N ARG A 95 -1.76 -10.12 16.13
CA ARG A 95 -3.02 -10.84 16.21
C ARG A 95 -2.89 -12.15 15.45
N ALA A 96 -3.33 -13.26 16.05
CA ALA A 96 -3.13 -14.59 15.47
C ALA A 96 -3.96 -14.84 14.20
N SER A 97 -5.13 -14.18 14.10
CA SER A 97 -5.98 -14.15 12.92
C SER A 97 -7.07 -13.08 13.09
N THR A 98 -7.73 -12.70 12.00
CA THR A 98 -8.88 -11.78 12.02
C THR A 98 -10.07 -12.29 12.84
N ALA A 99 -10.13 -13.60 13.13
CA ALA A 99 -11.12 -14.22 14.01
C ALA A 99 -10.69 -14.27 15.49
N ALA A 100 -9.40 -14.06 15.78
CA ALA A 100 -8.87 -14.02 17.14
C ALA A 100 -9.26 -12.72 17.84
N ALA A 101 -9.26 -12.72 19.17
CA ALA A 101 -9.40 -11.48 19.93
C ALA A 101 -8.25 -10.51 19.62
N CYS A 102 -8.53 -9.21 19.67
CA CYS A 102 -7.47 -8.21 19.57
C CYS A 102 -6.46 -8.39 20.72
N PRO A 103 -5.14 -8.26 20.48
CA PRO A 103 -4.14 -8.28 21.54
C PRO A 103 -4.44 -7.26 22.65
N LEU A 104 -4.06 -7.58 23.88
CA LEU A 104 -4.35 -6.74 25.03
C LEU A 104 -3.74 -5.33 24.85
N ASN A 105 -4.51 -4.29 25.17
CA ASN A 105 -4.12 -2.87 25.07
C ASN A 105 -3.78 -2.38 23.66
N LEU A 106 -4.07 -3.17 22.63
CA LEU A 106 -4.10 -2.72 21.24
C LEU A 106 -5.56 -2.49 20.83
N VAL A 107 -5.76 -1.71 19.79
CA VAL A 107 -7.07 -1.53 19.17
C VAL A 107 -7.08 -2.22 17.82
N CYS A 108 -8.15 -2.96 17.52
CA CYS A 108 -8.37 -3.59 16.24
C CYS A 108 -9.74 -3.16 15.73
N THR A 109 -9.78 -2.51 14.58
CA THR A 109 -11.02 -1.99 13.99
C THR A 109 -11.07 -2.34 12.50
N ASN A 110 -12.28 -2.56 12.01
CA ASN A 110 -12.60 -2.68 10.58
C ASN A 110 -13.72 -1.71 10.18
N ILE A 111 -14.02 -0.74 11.04
CA ILE A 111 -15.01 0.29 10.78
C ILE A 111 -14.37 1.33 9.85
N ASP A 112 -15.07 1.66 8.76
CA ASP A 112 -14.64 2.61 7.73
C ASP A 112 -13.24 2.40 7.12
N SER A 113 -12.70 1.17 7.25
CA SER A 113 -11.55 0.70 6.50
C SER A 113 -11.94 0.21 5.10
N ARG A 114 -10.95 0.13 4.21
CA ARG A 114 -11.14 -0.38 2.85
C ARG A 114 -11.24 -1.90 2.85
N ASP A 115 -12.07 -2.45 1.97
CA ASP A 115 -12.00 -3.86 1.53
C ASP A 115 -11.05 -3.92 0.31
N ALA A 116 -9.85 -4.44 0.52
CA ALA A 116 -8.79 -4.49 -0.47
C ALA A 116 -8.47 -5.93 -0.95
N ASP A 117 -8.78 -6.95 -0.16
CA ASP A 117 -8.45 -8.36 -0.44
C ASP A 117 -9.51 -9.11 -1.27
N THR A 118 -10.58 -8.41 -1.70
CA THR A 118 -11.70 -8.94 -2.50
C THR A 118 -12.56 -9.97 -1.76
N ILE A 119 -12.30 -10.21 -0.48
CA ILE A 119 -13.13 -11.03 0.39
C ILE A 119 -14.18 -10.12 1.00
N PRO A 120 -15.49 -10.49 0.96
CA PRO A 120 -16.53 -9.62 1.48
C PRO A 120 -16.30 -9.23 2.96
N GLY A 121 -15.99 -7.96 3.17
CA GLY A 121 -15.79 -7.39 4.50
C GLY A 121 -14.65 -6.38 4.51
N ASN A 122 -14.81 -5.34 5.31
CA ASN A 122 -13.74 -4.37 5.50
C ASN A 122 -12.51 -5.03 6.16
N ASP A 123 -11.31 -4.68 5.67
CA ASP A 123 -10.05 -5.19 6.20
C ASP A 123 -9.77 -4.65 7.60
N TRP A 124 -9.08 -5.44 8.42
CA TRP A 124 -8.74 -5.05 9.78
C TRP A 124 -7.51 -4.14 9.83
N VAL A 125 -7.58 -3.13 10.70
CA VAL A 125 -6.48 -2.24 11.07
C VAL A 125 -6.19 -2.44 12.54
N THR A 126 -4.91 -2.62 12.87
CA THR A 126 -4.45 -2.70 14.27
C THR A 126 -3.70 -1.44 14.63
N ILE A 127 -4.02 -0.86 15.78
CA ILE A 127 -3.48 0.38 16.31
C ILE A 127 -2.78 0.08 17.65
N GLY A 128 -1.57 0.60 17.83
CA GLY A 128 -0.80 0.46 19.06
C GLY A 128 0.44 1.34 19.05
N GLY A 129 1.49 0.92 19.76
CA GLY A 129 2.79 1.58 19.76
C GLY A 129 3.73 1.05 18.68
N VAL A 130 4.76 1.83 18.34
CA VAL A 130 5.83 1.36 17.45
C VAL A 130 6.64 0.25 18.13
N PRO A 131 6.85 -0.92 17.50
CA PRO A 131 7.59 -2.05 18.09
C PRO A 131 9.11 -1.85 17.97
N PHE A 132 9.65 -0.90 18.74
CA PHE A 132 11.04 -0.45 18.61
C PHE A 132 12.11 -1.49 18.98
N VAL A 133 11.81 -2.47 19.85
CA VAL A 133 12.74 -3.57 20.14
C VAL A 133 12.78 -4.53 18.96
N THR A 134 11.63 -4.89 18.40
CA THR A 134 11.54 -5.73 17.20
C THR A 134 12.27 -5.08 16.02
N LEU A 135 12.07 -3.77 15.81
CA LEU A 135 12.78 -3.02 14.77
C LEU A 135 14.30 -2.98 15.00
N GLN A 136 14.74 -2.79 16.25
CA GLN A 136 16.17 -2.73 16.57
C GLN A 136 16.87 -4.08 16.42
N GLN A 137 16.20 -5.19 16.76
CA GLN A 137 16.78 -6.54 16.74
C GLN A 137 17.12 -7.04 15.33
N MET A 138 16.60 -6.39 14.29
CA MET A 138 16.77 -6.82 12.91
C MET A 138 18.11 -6.50 12.27
N GLY A 139 19.01 -5.78 12.97
CA GLY A 139 20.41 -5.65 12.55
C GLY A 139 20.61 -5.04 11.16
N GLY A 140 19.65 -4.21 10.71
CA GLY A 140 19.74 -3.47 9.46
C GLY A 140 20.81 -2.37 9.49
N GLN A 141 21.04 -1.72 8.35
CA GLN A 141 21.92 -0.55 8.25
C GLN A 141 21.30 0.70 8.89
N SER A 142 20.02 0.65 9.30
CA SER A 142 19.32 1.75 9.96
C SER A 142 19.97 2.15 11.29
N GLU A 143 20.20 3.44 11.49
CA GLU A 143 20.58 4.07 12.77
C GLU A 143 19.45 4.04 13.81
N PHE A 144 18.49 3.11 13.68
CA PHE A 144 17.31 3.06 14.52
C PHE A 144 17.68 2.72 15.97
N THR A 145 17.15 3.52 16.89
CA THR A 145 17.29 3.29 18.33
C THR A 145 15.92 3.49 18.98
N PRO A 146 15.67 2.91 20.17
CA PRO A 146 14.41 3.10 20.88
C PRO A 146 14.03 4.57 21.12
N ARG A 147 15.00 5.50 21.08
CA ARG A 147 14.75 6.94 21.19
C ARG A 147 14.03 7.52 19.97
N HIS A 148 14.17 6.90 18.81
CA HIS A 148 13.51 7.31 17.57
C HIS A 148 12.04 6.90 17.55
N ALA A 149 11.59 6.01 18.44
CA ALA A 149 10.17 5.70 18.62
C ALA A 149 9.41 6.70 19.51
N LEU A 150 10.12 7.70 20.04
CA LEU A 150 9.55 8.80 20.80
C LEU A 150 9.57 10.08 19.96
N ASP A 151 8.56 10.92 20.10
CA ASP A 151 8.52 12.25 19.49
C ASP A 151 9.41 13.26 20.24
N GLY A 152 9.42 14.50 19.75
CA GLY A 152 10.13 15.61 20.40
C GLY A 152 9.54 16.07 21.73
N TYR A 153 8.34 15.60 22.07
CA TYR A 153 7.63 15.85 23.33
C TYR A 153 7.82 14.72 24.35
N LYS A 154 8.55 13.65 23.97
CA LYS A 154 8.86 12.45 24.77
C LYS A 154 7.71 11.47 24.92
N MET A 155 6.77 11.53 23.99
CA MET A 155 5.66 10.59 23.87
C MET A 155 5.96 9.55 22.79
N GLN A 156 5.42 8.34 22.93
CA GLN A 156 5.51 7.30 21.93
C GLN A 156 4.69 7.68 20.70
N PHE A 157 5.17 7.33 19.50
CA PHE A 157 4.34 7.37 18.32
C PHE A 157 3.25 6.32 18.38
N ARG A 158 2.03 6.75 18.05
CA ARG A 158 0.95 5.84 17.70
C ARG A 158 1.20 5.27 16.32
N TYR A 159 0.98 3.97 16.18
CA TYR A 159 1.24 3.21 14.97
C TYR A 159 0.00 2.40 14.61
N ALA A 160 -0.63 2.77 13.50
CA ALA A 160 -1.72 2.01 12.90
C ALA A 160 -1.21 1.29 11.65
N VAL A 161 -1.58 0.02 11.48
CA VAL A 161 -1.14 -0.80 10.34
C VAL A 161 -2.26 -1.73 9.87
N SER A 162 -2.32 -1.94 8.57
CA SER A 162 -3.26 -2.88 7.94
C SER A 162 -2.86 -4.32 8.28
N GLU A 163 -3.77 -5.07 8.92
CA GLU A 163 -3.48 -6.40 9.50
C GLU A 163 -3.03 -7.40 8.42
N SER A 164 -3.63 -7.33 7.23
CA SER A 164 -3.29 -8.13 6.05
C SER A 164 -1.82 -8.01 5.61
N MET A 165 -1.14 -6.93 5.98
CA MET A 165 0.26 -6.68 5.66
C MET A 165 1.22 -7.03 6.81
N THR A 166 0.70 -7.52 7.94
CA THR A 166 1.47 -7.88 9.14
C THR A 166 1.51 -9.38 9.43
N ASP A 167 0.82 -10.19 8.61
CA ASP A 167 0.70 -11.64 8.78
C ASP A 167 2.09 -12.31 8.91
N LEU A 168 2.24 -13.13 9.94
CA LEU A 168 3.45 -13.89 10.24
C LEU A 168 3.78 -14.95 9.17
N GLY A 169 2.82 -15.33 8.32
CA GLY A 169 3.03 -16.22 7.19
C GLY A 169 3.71 -15.56 5.98
N LEU A 170 3.79 -14.23 5.93
CA LEU A 170 4.44 -13.49 4.85
C LEU A 170 5.97 -13.56 4.98
N SER A 171 6.66 -13.52 3.83
CA SER A 171 8.12 -13.64 3.75
C SER A 171 8.66 -12.84 2.57
N VAL A 172 9.98 -12.73 2.42
CA VAL A 172 10.60 -12.10 1.23
C VAL A 172 10.21 -12.81 -0.08
N ILE A 173 9.88 -14.11 -0.02
CA ILE A 173 9.46 -14.91 -1.18
C ILE A 173 7.96 -14.72 -1.47
N THR A 174 7.18 -14.45 -0.43
CA THR A 174 5.73 -14.22 -0.48
C THR A 174 5.41 -12.93 0.27
N PRO A 175 5.79 -11.75 -0.27
CA PRO A 175 5.68 -10.50 0.45
C PRO A 175 4.24 -10.01 0.52
N ALA A 176 3.97 -9.13 1.48
CA ALA A 176 2.74 -8.38 1.61
C ALA A 176 2.42 -7.68 0.27
N ASN A 177 1.21 -7.91 -0.23
CA ASN A 177 0.75 -7.20 -1.42
C ASN A 177 0.56 -5.72 -1.07
N SER A 178 1.28 -4.83 -1.78
CA SER A 178 1.22 -3.38 -1.58
C SER A 178 -0.15 -2.76 -1.88
N GLN A 179 -1.13 -3.52 -2.34
CA GLN A 179 -2.48 -3.02 -2.61
C GLN A 179 -3.44 -3.22 -1.44
N LEU A 180 -3.06 -4.00 -0.44
CA LEU A 180 -3.88 -4.40 0.71
C LEU A 180 -3.87 -3.37 1.85
N GLY A 181 -3.42 -2.14 1.59
CA GLY A 181 -3.59 -1.04 2.54
C GLY A 181 -5.08 -0.73 2.75
N ALA A 182 -5.46 -0.57 4.02
CA ALA A 182 -6.85 -0.46 4.47
C ALA A 182 -7.17 0.83 5.25
N ILE A 183 -6.17 1.65 5.55
CA ILE A 183 -6.31 2.83 6.42
C ILE A 183 -6.76 4.05 5.63
N SER A 184 -7.78 4.74 6.14
CA SER A 184 -8.37 5.96 5.58
C SER A 184 -7.68 7.21 6.11
N ILE A 185 -7.24 8.08 5.20
CA ILE A 185 -6.62 9.37 5.55
C ILE A 185 -7.37 10.46 4.81
N ARG A 186 -7.88 11.42 5.56
CA ARG A 186 -8.72 12.51 5.06
C ARG A 186 -8.13 13.87 5.43
N ASP A 187 -8.52 14.89 4.68
CA ASP A 187 -8.24 16.30 5.02
C ASP A 187 -9.36 16.90 5.90
N GLU A 188 -9.19 18.15 6.31
CA GLU A 188 -10.16 18.88 7.13
C GLU A 188 -11.54 19.07 6.47
N ASN A 189 -11.66 18.82 5.17
CA ASN A 189 -12.91 18.89 4.40
C ASN A 189 -13.50 17.50 4.12
N ASN A 190 -12.99 16.46 4.78
CA ASN A 190 -13.42 15.06 4.63
C ASN A 190 -13.12 14.48 3.23
N LEU A 191 -12.14 15.01 2.51
CA LEU A 191 -11.70 14.49 1.22
C LEU A 191 -10.57 13.47 1.42
N PRO A 192 -10.59 12.33 0.71
CA PRO A 192 -9.52 11.35 0.81
C PRO A 192 -8.22 11.90 0.23
N LEU A 193 -7.11 11.70 0.95
CA LEU A 193 -5.77 12.08 0.50
C LEU A 193 -5.06 11.01 -0.35
N LEU A 194 -5.64 9.81 -0.44
CA LEU A 194 -5.07 8.66 -1.13
C LEU A 194 -5.94 8.23 -2.32
N ASP A 195 -5.28 7.68 -3.34
CA ASP A 195 -5.92 7.06 -4.51
C ASP A 195 -5.35 5.65 -4.75
N PRO A 196 -6.12 4.57 -4.54
CA PRO A 196 -7.53 4.55 -4.14
C PRO A 196 -7.74 5.07 -2.70
N PRO A 197 -8.95 5.55 -2.36
CA PRO A 197 -9.24 6.02 -1.01
C PRO A 197 -9.02 4.88 0.00
N ALA A 198 -8.55 5.24 1.19
CA ALA A 198 -8.26 4.29 2.27
C ALA A 198 -7.23 3.20 1.95
N SER A 199 -6.18 3.54 1.20
CA SER A 199 -5.13 2.62 0.78
C SER A 199 -3.81 2.74 1.56
N ALA A 200 -3.80 3.36 2.75
CA ALA A 200 -2.57 3.45 3.54
C ALA A 200 -2.21 2.09 4.13
N HIS A 201 -0.94 1.73 4.05
CA HIS A 201 -0.38 0.52 4.64
C HIS A 201 -0.26 0.69 6.15
N PHE A 202 0.39 1.77 6.56
CA PHE A 202 0.57 2.16 7.95
C PHE A 202 0.59 3.67 8.12
N LEU A 203 0.37 4.10 9.36
CA LEU A 203 0.34 5.48 9.82
C LEU A 203 1.11 5.59 11.13
N LEU A 204 1.90 6.66 11.27
CA LEU A 204 2.54 7.12 12.49
C LEU A 204 1.89 8.44 12.91
N ILE A 205 1.56 8.58 14.18
CA ILE A 205 0.90 9.77 14.73
C ILE A 205 1.70 10.25 15.95
N SER A 206 2.02 11.55 15.97
CA SER A 206 2.49 12.28 17.14
C SER A 206 1.35 13.16 17.65
N GLY A 207 1.05 13.06 18.94
CA GLY A 207 0.02 13.85 19.61
C GLY A 207 0.45 15.28 19.93
N GLY A 208 1.32 15.90 19.13
CA GLY A 208 1.61 17.34 19.20
C GLY A 208 2.00 17.93 20.57
N GLU A 209 1.66 19.20 20.77
CA GLU A 209 1.93 19.95 22.00
C GLU A 209 1.06 19.55 23.18
N ASN A 210 -0.19 19.18 22.92
CA ASN A 210 -1.17 18.77 23.93
C ASN A 210 -0.89 17.33 24.45
N MET A 211 -0.07 16.56 23.74
CA MET A 211 0.25 15.16 24.02
C MET A 211 -1.00 14.27 24.07
N ARG A 212 -2.06 14.63 23.34
CA ARG A 212 -3.35 13.94 23.42
C ARG A 212 -3.31 12.61 22.67
N GLY A 213 -3.92 11.59 23.27
CA GLY A 213 -4.04 10.25 22.68
C GLY A 213 -2.80 9.38 22.84
N VAL A 214 -1.64 9.95 23.14
CA VAL A 214 -0.35 9.21 23.13
C VAL A 214 0.07 8.74 24.52
N TYR A 215 1.03 7.81 24.55
CA TYR A 215 1.57 7.21 25.77
C TYR A 215 2.99 7.73 26.04
N SER A 216 3.34 7.94 27.31
CA SER A 216 4.73 8.24 27.67
C SER A 216 5.63 7.01 27.47
N ALA A 217 6.95 7.18 27.56
CA ALA A 217 7.89 6.05 27.53
C ALA A 217 7.67 5.04 28.67
N GLU A 218 6.93 5.41 29.72
CA GLU A 218 6.57 4.58 30.86
C GLU A 218 5.20 3.91 30.70
N GLY A 219 4.51 4.12 29.57
CA GLY A 219 3.20 3.55 29.28
C GLY A 219 2.03 4.32 29.89
N VAL A 220 2.25 5.58 30.30
CA VAL A 220 1.20 6.44 30.87
C VAL A 220 0.45 7.15 29.74
N TYR A 221 -0.84 6.89 29.63
CA TYR A 221 -1.72 7.57 28.67
C TYR A 221 -1.87 9.06 29.01
N THR A 222 -1.81 9.92 28.00
CA THR A 222 -1.97 11.37 28.15
C THR A 222 -3.11 11.88 27.26
N GLY A 223 -3.91 12.78 27.83
CA GLY A 223 -5.02 13.44 27.14
C GLY A 223 -6.38 12.77 27.35
N ASP A 224 -7.38 13.38 26.71
CA ASP A 224 -8.78 13.04 26.73
C ASP A 224 -9.22 12.68 25.32
N CYS A 225 -9.02 11.43 24.92
CA CYS A 225 -9.56 10.94 23.65
C CYS A 225 -10.81 10.08 23.78
N THR A 226 -11.56 10.28 24.86
CA THR A 226 -12.81 9.57 25.09
C THR A 226 -13.98 10.41 24.60
N THR A 227 -14.61 9.97 23.51
CA THR A 227 -15.88 10.51 23.05
C THR A 227 -17.00 9.88 23.86
N ILE A 228 -17.18 10.34 25.10
CA ILE A 228 -18.43 10.05 25.82
C ILE A 228 -19.56 10.81 25.13
N LEU A 229 -20.33 10.08 24.33
CA LEU A 229 -21.60 10.49 23.74
C LEU A 229 -22.65 10.70 24.85
N PHE A 230 -22.50 11.75 25.66
CA PHE A 230 -23.49 12.17 26.65
C PHE A 230 -23.78 13.67 26.53
N GLY A 231 -24.48 14.03 25.47
CA GLY A 231 -25.15 15.32 25.34
C GLY A 231 -26.20 15.25 24.24
N PRO A 232 -27.37 15.91 24.39
CA PRO A 232 -28.31 16.04 23.27
C PRO A 232 -27.57 16.65 22.09
N PRO A 233 -27.78 16.16 20.85
CA PRO A 233 -27.02 16.59 19.70
C PRO A 233 -27.16 18.11 19.56
N GLY A 234 -26.08 18.83 19.88
CA GLY A 234 -25.91 20.19 19.40
C GLY A 234 -25.92 20.14 17.87
N PRO A 235 -26.43 21.17 17.19
CA PRO A 235 -26.35 21.21 15.73
C PRO A 235 -24.89 20.99 15.34
N PRO A 236 -24.58 19.97 14.51
CA PRO A 236 -23.22 19.72 14.09
C PRO A 236 -22.66 21.01 13.49
N PRO A 237 -21.41 21.41 13.82
CA PRO A 237 -20.76 22.49 13.11
C PRO A 237 -20.89 22.24 11.61
N PRO A 238 -21.22 23.24 10.78
CA PRO A 238 -21.35 23.02 9.35
C PRO A 238 -19.98 22.62 8.78
N GLY A 239 -19.77 21.33 8.49
CA GLY A 239 -18.64 20.87 7.68
C GLY A 239 -17.78 19.69 8.17
N ASN A 240 -17.87 19.22 9.41
CA ASN A 240 -16.96 18.16 9.92
C ASN A 240 -17.68 16.85 10.28
N ASN A 241 -17.97 16.02 9.27
CA ASN A 241 -18.32 14.60 9.46
C ASN A 241 -17.13 13.72 9.07
N ILE A 242 -15.98 13.97 9.68
CA ILE A 242 -14.80 13.11 9.58
C ILE A 242 -14.98 12.06 10.68
N GLY A 243 -14.92 10.77 10.32
CA GLY A 243 -15.23 9.66 11.23
C GLY A 243 -16.60 9.81 11.91
N THR A 244 -16.58 10.08 13.21
CA THR A 244 -17.79 10.23 14.04
C THR A 244 -18.37 11.65 14.00
N ALA A 245 -19.66 11.76 13.66
CA ALA A 245 -20.35 13.04 13.52
C ALA A 245 -20.32 13.88 14.82
N GLY A 246 -19.79 15.11 14.73
CA GLY A 246 -19.75 16.08 15.82
C GLY A 246 -18.53 15.99 16.74
N LEU A 247 -17.50 15.20 16.38
CA LEU A 247 -16.20 15.25 17.04
C LEU A 247 -15.42 16.51 16.66
N ASP A 248 -14.64 17.00 17.62
CA ASP A 248 -13.62 18.01 17.34
C ASP A 248 -12.54 17.41 16.46
N ILE A 249 -12.06 18.19 15.49
CA ILE A 249 -11.09 17.79 14.46
C ILE A 249 -9.83 17.16 15.06
N GLU A 250 -9.38 17.65 16.22
CA GLU A 250 -8.24 17.13 16.99
C GLU A 250 -8.44 15.71 17.53
N LEU A 251 -9.68 15.30 17.82
CA LEU A 251 -9.96 14.03 18.51
C LEU A 251 -9.95 12.83 17.57
N GLU A 252 -10.10 13.05 16.27
CA GLU A 252 -10.15 11.98 15.26
C GLU A 252 -8.90 11.08 15.32
N ASN A 253 -7.70 11.65 15.51
CA ASN A 253 -6.47 10.87 15.45
C ASN A 253 -6.19 10.00 16.70
N CYS A 254 -7.05 10.05 17.71
CA CYS A 254 -6.84 9.33 18.95
C CYS A 254 -8.05 8.56 19.49
N ASP A 255 -9.23 8.66 18.84
CA ASP A 255 -10.48 8.12 19.36
C ASP A 255 -10.61 6.60 19.17
N ASP A 256 -9.78 6.04 18.30
CA ASP A 256 -9.61 4.62 18.01
C ASP A 256 -10.93 3.90 17.65
N ASN A 257 -11.94 4.63 17.19
CA ASN A 257 -13.26 4.05 16.92
C ASN A 257 -13.37 3.46 15.50
N ASP A 258 -12.56 3.94 14.57
CA ASP A 258 -12.56 3.55 13.18
C ASP A 258 -11.13 3.60 12.59
N ALA A 259 -11.02 3.29 11.30
CA ALA A 259 -9.76 3.34 10.57
C ALA A 259 -9.57 4.67 9.81
N VAL A 260 -10.23 5.75 10.26
CA VAL A 260 -10.16 7.08 9.67
C VAL A 260 -9.22 7.95 10.51
N PHE A 261 -8.31 8.60 9.80
CA PHE A 261 -7.34 9.51 10.41
C PHE A 261 -7.31 10.82 9.63
N LEU A 262 -7.02 11.89 10.35
CA LEU A 262 -7.05 13.24 9.83
C LEU A 262 -5.64 13.80 9.65
N ASN A 263 -5.38 14.32 8.45
CA ASN A 263 -4.23 15.17 8.16
C ASN A 263 -4.71 16.57 7.83
N SER A 264 -4.66 17.47 8.82
CA SER A 264 -5.13 18.85 8.68
C SER A 264 -3.97 19.85 8.77
N ILE A 265 -4.24 21.07 8.32
CA ILE A 265 -3.34 22.20 8.53
C ILE A 265 -3.28 22.51 10.03
N ARG A 266 -2.06 22.56 10.55
CA ARG A 266 -1.79 22.91 11.96
C ARG A 266 -2.45 24.23 12.36
N SER A 267 -3.16 24.22 13.48
CA SER A 267 -3.90 25.36 14.01
C SER A 267 -3.85 25.38 15.54
N HIS A 268 -3.44 26.52 16.11
CA HIS A 268 -3.48 26.79 17.55
C HIS A 268 -4.72 27.59 17.97
N THR A 269 -5.76 27.59 17.13
CA THR A 269 -7.00 28.28 17.46
C THR A 269 -7.74 27.50 18.54
N ASN A 270 -8.04 28.12 19.68
CA ASN A 270 -8.78 27.45 20.76
C ASN A 270 -10.15 26.94 20.28
N GLY A 271 -10.56 25.79 20.81
CA GLY A 271 -11.85 25.16 20.51
C GLY A 271 -11.75 24.10 19.41
N THR A 272 -12.82 23.96 18.63
CA THR A 272 -13.02 22.86 17.66
C THR A 272 -12.05 22.85 16.47
N ASN A 273 -11.29 23.93 16.28
CA ASN A 273 -10.35 24.13 15.18
C ASN A 273 -8.88 23.99 15.62
N TYR A 274 -8.64 23.56 16.86
CA TYR A 274 -7.29 23.24 17.31
C TYR A 274 -6.82 21.95 16.61
N PHE A 275 -5.60 21.93 16.10
CA PHE A 275 -4.99 20.74 15.52
C PHE A 275 -3.46 20.91 15.54
N ASP A 276 -2.77 20.08 16.32
CA ASP A 276 -1.32 20.08 16.47
C ASP A 276 -0.68 18.71 16.19
N ASP A 277 -1.50 17.70 15.91
CA ASP A 277 -1.04 16.38 15.57
C ASP A 277 -0.22 16.40 14.28
N THR A 278 0.82 15.57 14.27
CA THR A 278 1.64 15.34 13.09
C THR A 278 1.53 13.88 12.72
N ILE A 279 1.10 13.61 11.50
CA ILE A 279 0.99 12.25 10.99
C ILE A 279 1.95 12.00 9.83
N ALA A 280 2.41 10.77 9.69
CA ALA A 280 3.17 10.29 8.55
C ALA A 280 2.73 8.89 8.17
N PHE A 281 2.51 8.65 6.88
CA PHE A 281 1.97 7.39 6.40
C PHE A 281 2.75 6.86 5.21
N SER A 282 2.64 5.56 5.02
CA SER A 282 3.07 4.88 3.81
C SER A 282 1.85 4.32 3.10
N ALA A 283 1.73 4.61 1.81
CA ALA A 283 0.71 4.05 0.94
C ALA A 283 1.35 3.69 -0.41
N MET A 284 0.76 2.75 -1.13
CA MET A 284 1.12 2.54 -2.52
C MET A 284 0.71 3.77 -3.33
N VAL A 285 1.70 4.44 -3.94
CA VAL A 285 1.43 5.44 -4.96
C VAL A 285 1.38 4.72 -6.31
N PRO A 286 0.20 4.50 -6.89
CA PRO A 286 0.12 3.88 -8.21
C PRO A 286 0.80 4.79 -9.24
N GLN A 287 1.70 4.23 -10.04
CA GLN A 287 2.16 4.90 -11.24
C GLN A 287 0.94 5.08 -12.15
N LYS A 288 0.69 6.30 -12.65
CA LYS A 288 -0.57 6.71 -13.32
C LYS A 288 -0.95 5.90 -14.57
N LEU A 289 -0.08 5.04 -15.10
CA LEU A 289 -0.29 4.35 -16.37
C LEU A 289 -0.37 2.82 -16.26
N TRP A 290 0.39 2.21 -15.34
CA TRP A 290 0.49 0.75 -15.21
C TRP A 290 0.38 0.37 -13.74
N ARG A 291 -0.56 -0.55 -13.43
CA ARG A 291 -0.78 -1.05 -12.07
C ARG A 291 -0.75 -2.58 -12.05
N PRO A 292 -0.19 -3.21 -11.01
CA PRO A 292 -0.41 -4.62 -10.77
C PRO A 292 -1.90 -4.89 -10.47
N SER A 293 -2.41 -6.06 -10.84
CA SER A 293 -3.79 -6.47 -10.57
C SER A 293 -3.99 -6.81 -9.10
N ASN A 294 -5.11 -6.34 -8.53
CA ASN A 294 -5.50 -6.67 -7.14
C ASN A 294 -5.74 -8.19 -6.97
N ALA A 295 -6.19 -8.87 -8.03
CA ALA A 295 -6.47 -10.30 -8.00
C ALA A 295 -5.22 -11.19 -8.20
N ASN A 296 -4.21 -10.68 -8.92
CA ASN A 296 -2.95 -11.39 -9.13
C ASN A 296 -1.79 -10.39 -9.28
N PRO A 297 -0.87 -10.29 -8.31
CA PRO A 297 0.22 -9.31 -8.33
C PRO A 297 1.21 -9.54 -9.48
N ASN A 298 1.17 -10.70 -10.15
CA ASN A 298 1.98 -10.97 -11.35
C ASN A 298 1.38 -10.41 -12.63
N HIS A 299 0.13 -9.92 -12.61
CA HIS A 299 -0.51 -9.31 -13.76
C HIS A 299 -0.39 -7.80 -13.67
N ILE A 300 -0.08 -7.14 -14.78
CA ILE A 300 -0.12 -5.67 -14.89
C ILE A 300 -1.27 -5.27 -15.83
N TYR A 301 -1.96 -4.19 -15.50
CA TYR A 301 -2.98 -3.60 -16.36
C TYR A 301 -2.75 -2.10 -16.54
N ASN A 302 -3.19 -1.58 -17.67
CA ASN A 302 -3.17 -0.15 -17.94
C ASN A 302 -4.35 0.51 -17.22
N THR A 303 -4.10 1.60 -16.50
CA THR A 303 -5.14 2.38 -15.80
C THR A 303 -5.93 3.31 -16.70
N ASN A 304 -5.50 3.49 -17.95
CA ASN A 304 -6.29 4.21 -18.94
C ASN A 304 -7.58 3.42 -19.20
N ALA A 305 -8.73 4.01 -18.88
CA ALA A 305 -10.04 3.43 -19.15
C ALA A 305 -10.41 3.43 -20.65
N GLY A 306 -9.63 4.13 -21.49
CA GLY A 306 -9.77 4.14 -22.93
C GLY A 306 -8.96 3.04 -23.64
N ASN A 307 -9.15 2.95 -24.95
CA ASN A 307 -8.42 2.01 -25.80
C ASN A 307 -6.93 2.38 -25.92
N VAL A 308 -6.06 1.39 -26.06
CA VAL A 308 -4.61 1.56 -26.24
C VAL A 308 -4.27 1.50 -27.74
N GLY A 309 -3.68 2.58 -28.26
CA GLY A 309 -3.20 2.67 -29.63
C GLY A 309 -1.68 2.60 -29.72
N VAL A 310 -1.13 1.73 -30.58
CA VAL A 310 0.30 1.71 -30.93
C VAL A 310 0.42 2.19 -32.39
N GLY A 311 1.07 3.33 -32.61
CA GLY A 311 1.16 3.93 -33.96
C GLY A 311 -0.13 4.59 -34.48
N THR A 312 -1.13 4.76 -33.62
CA THR A 312 -2.40 5.45 -33.92
C THR A 312 -2.89 6.25 -32.71
N ASN A 313 -3.46 7.44 -32.96
CA ASN A 313 -4.07 8.29 -31.94
C ASN A 313 -5.58 8.09 -31.82
N THR A 314 -6.18 7.24 -32.68
CA THR A 314 -7.63 6.97 -32.72
C THR A 314 -7.87 5.45 -32.68
N PRO A 315 -7.63 4.80 -31.52
CA PRO A 315 -7.85 3.37 -31.37
C PRO A 315 -9.35 3.02 -31.33
N ASN A 316 -9.82 2.20 -32.29
CA ASN A 316 -11.24 1.82 -32.44
C ASN A 316 -11.63 0.58 -31.61
N VAL A 317 -10.65 -0.19 -31.14
CA VAL A 317 -10.81 -1.37 -30.30
C VAL A 317 -9.86 -1.30 -29.11
N LYS A 318 -10.07 -2.11 -28.06
CA LYS A 318 -9.32 -2.05 -26.78
C LYS A 318 -7.80 -2.01 -26.95
N PHE A 319 -7.26 -2.77 -27.90
CA PHE A 319 -5.85 -2.74 -28.28
C PHE A 319 -5.73 -2.66 -29.82
N HIS A 320 -5.28 -1.50 -30.33
CA HIS A 320 -5.17 -1.23 -31.78
C HIS A 320 -3.72 -0.89 -32.13
N VAL A 321 -3.07 -1.77 -32.90
CA VAL A 321 -1.72 -1.53 -33.42
C VAL A 321 -1.83 -1.16 -34.91
N ASN A 322 -1.39 0.04 -35.27
CA ASN A 322 -1.25 0.48 -36.66
C ASN A 322 0.17 0.14 -37.15
N GLY A 323 0.37 -1.13 -37.46
CA GLY A 323 1.66 -1.71 -37.86
C GLY A 323 1.71 -3.21 -37.55
N ASP A 324 2.89 -3.80 -37.70
CA ASP A 324 3.11 -5.23 -37.47
C ASP A 324 3.31 -5.55 -35.99
N ILE A 325 2.75 -6.67 -35.53
CA ILE A 325 3.02 -7.25 -34.21
C ILE A 325 3.97 -8.44 -34.41
N ARG A 326 5.16 -8.37 -33.81
CA ARG A 326 6.09 -9.49 -33.75
C ARG A 326 5.95 -10.24 -32.43
N THR A 327 5.66 -11.53 -32.49
CA THR A 327 5.69 -12.44 -31.34
C THR A 327 6.79 -13.48 -31.57
N ASP A 328 7.67 -13.71 -30.58
CA ASP A 328 8.78 -14.67 -30.73
C ASP A 328 8.37 -16.12 -30.44
N ASP A 329 7.22 -16.36 -29.81
CA ASP A 329 6.74 -17.71 -29.43
C ASP A 329 5.33 -18.01 -29.96
N ARG A 330 4.28 -17.61 -29.23
CA ARG A 330 2.88 -17.91 -29.57
C ARG A 330 1.98 -16.66 -29.47
N THR A 331 0.97 -16.59 -30.34
CA THR A 331 -0.21 -15.73 -30.19
C THR A 331 -1.40 -16.61 -29.82
N GLU A 332 -2.08 -16.31 -28.72
CA GLU A 332 -3.29 -17.01 -28.28
C GLU A 332 -4.50 -16.09 -28.44
N SER A 333 -5.59 -16.59 -29.04
CA SER A 333 -6.87 -15.88 -29.13
C SER A 333 -7.97 -16.77 -28.56
N GLU A 334 -8.44 -16.45 -27.35
CA GLU A 334 -9.46 -17.24 -26.63
C GLU A 334 -10.81 -17.27 -27.35
N SER A 335 -11.10 -16.26 -28.19
CA SER A 335 -12.34 -16.19 -28.98
C SER A 335 -12.13 -16.48 -30.47
N GLY A 336 -10.93 -16.90 -30.87
CA GLY A 336 -10.58 -17.13 -32.27
C GLY A 336 -10.18 -15.89 -33.06
N TYR A 337 -9.85 -16.07 -34.34
CA TYR A 337 -9.58 -15.02 -35.30
C TYR A 337 -10.89 -14.66 -36.00
N CYS A 338 -11.50 -13.56 -35.58
CA CYS A 338 -12.79 -13.11 -36.10
C CYS A 338 -12.66 -11.96 -37.09
N ASP A 339 -13.68 -11.78 -37.91
CA ASP A 339 -13.90 -10.52 -38.62
C ASP A 339 -14.22 -9.35 -37.66
N LEU A 340 -14.38 -8.14 -38.22
CA LEU A 340 -14.59 -6.93 -37.42
C LEU A 340 -15.93 -6.91 -36.66
N ASP A 341 -16.91 -7.69 -37.12
CA ASP A 341 -18.26 -7.75 -36.55
C ASP A 341 -18.41 -8.93 -35.56
N MET A 342 -17.36 -9.75 -35.41
CA MET A 342 -17.29 -10.95 -34.56
C MET A 342 -18.28 -12.04 -34.97
N ASP A 343 -18.78 -12.00 -36.21
CA ASP A 343 -19.80 -12.92 -36.71
C ASP A 343 -19.16 -14.18 -37.32
N ASP A 344 -17.98 -14.05 -37.93
CA ASP A 344 -17.22 -15.15 -38.52
C ASP A 344 -15.87 -15.32 -37.81
N CYS A 345 -15.76 -16.31 -36.92
CA CYS A 345 -14.56 -16.62 -36.15
C CYS A 345 -13.94 -17.96 -36.54
N VAL A 346 -12.62 -18.00 -36.71
CA VAL A 346 -11.86 -19.23 -36.92
C VAL A 346 -11.00 -19.53 -35.69
N ASP A 347 -11.07 -20.75 -35.19
CA ASP A 347 -10.22 -21.22 -34.09
C ASP A 347 -8.73 -21.28 -34.55
N PRO A 348 -7.77 -20.74 -33.78
CA PRO A 348 -6.35 -20.76 -34.14
C PRO A 348 -5.81 -22.18 -34.37
N GLU A 349 -6.30 -23.16 -33.62
CA GLU A 349 -5.97 -24.59 -33.72
C GLU A 349 -6.54 -25.21 -35.01
N GLY A 350 -7.62 -24.63 -35.56
CA GLY A 350 -8.18 -24.97 -36.87
C GLY A 350 -7.28 -24.55 -38.03
N VAL A 351 -6.51 -23.46 -37.87
CA VAL A 351 -5.46 -23.05 -38.81
C VAL A 351 -4.15 -23.81 -38.56
N GLY A 352 -3.82 -24.09 -37.30
CA GLY A 352 -2.62 -24.80 -36.86
C GLY A 352 -2.62 -26.31 -37.12
N GLY A 353 -3.77 -26.89 -37.46
CA GLY A 353 -3.88 -28.24 -38.04
C GLY A 353 -3.99 -29.39 -37.04
N THR A 354 -4.28 -29.14 -35.76
CA THR A 354 -4.45 -30.23 -34.77
C THR A 354 -5.90 -30.65 -34.55
N ASN A 355 -6.88 -29.75 -34.78
CA ASN A 355 -8.31 -30.04 -34.73
C ASN A 355 -9.04 -29.20 -35.79
N MET A 356 -9.15 -29.75 -37.01
CA MET A 356 -9.93 -29.13 -38.09
C MET A 356 -11.43 -29.32 -37.84
N GLU A 357 -11.99 -28.77 -36.76
CA GLU A 357 -13.42 -28.83 -36.45
C GLU A 357 -14.00 -27.40 -36.42
N ASN A 358 -15.20 -27.21 -36.97
CA ASN A 358 -15.93 -25.95 -36.92
C ASN A 358 -16.44 -25.71 -35.49
N ILE A 359 -16.12 -24.56 -34.87
CA ILE A 359 -16.44 -24.31 -33.46
C ILE A 359 -17.95 -24.18 -33.17
N ALA A 360 -18.76 -23.81 -34.18
CA ALA A 360 -20.21 -23.66 -34.04
C ALA A 360 -20.97 -24.98 -34.19
N THR A 361 -20.42 -25.95 -34.94
CA THR A 361 -21.14 -27.19 -35.27
C THR A 361 -20.42 -28.48 -34.83
N GLY A 362 -19.13 -28.42 -34.51
CA GLY A 362 -18.29 -29.58 -34.20
C GLY A 362 -17.99 -30.47 -35.41
N ASP A 363 -18.31 -30.02 -36.63
CA ASP A 363 -18.10 -30.79 -37.85
C ASP A 363 -16.67 -30.59 -38.39
N PRO A 364 -16.07 -31.61 -39.02
CA PRO A 364 -14.78 -31.45 -39.67
C PRO A 364 -14.85 -30.37 -40.76
N VAL A 365 -13.84 -29.48 -40.78
CA VAL A 365 -13.73 -28.32 -41.68
C VAL A 365 -13.81 -28.72 -43.16
N CYS A 366 -13.33 -29.93 -43.49
CA CYS A 366 -13.52 -30.54 -44.81
C CYS A 366 -14.26 -31.89 -44.67
N PRO A 367 -15.10 -32.27 -45.65
CA PRO A 367 -15.68 -33.60 -45.74
C PRO A 367 -14.63 -34.73 -45.66
N THR A 368 -15.02 -35.88 -45.11
CA THR A 368 -14.16 -37.06 -45.00
C THR A 368 -13.56 -37.44 -46.37
N GLY A 369 -12.23 -37.42 -46.46
CA GLY A 369 -11.49 -37.70 -47.71
C GLY A 369 -10.94 -36.45 -48.40
N GLN A 370 -11.15 -35.27 -47.84
CA GLN A 370 -10.61 -34.00 -48.36
C GLN A 370 -9.60 -33.36 -47.40
N VAL A 371 -8.69 -32.55 -47.95
CA VAL A 371 -7.71 -31.73 -47.20
C VAL A 371 -7.80 -30.26 -47.61
N VAL A 372 -7.58 -29.36 -46.66
CA VAL A 372 -7.50 -27.91 -46.92
C VAL A 372 -6.21 -27.61 -47.69
N THR A 373 -6.32 -26.79 -48.73
CA THR A 373 -5.17 -26.34 -49.54
C THR A 373 -4.99 -24.84 -49.59
N SER A 374 -6.06 -24.08 -49.48
CA SER A 374 -6.03 -22.62 -49.34
C SER A 374 -7.21 -22.14 -48.52
N ILE A 375 -7.12 -20.90 -48.03
CA ILE A 375 -8.22 -20.16 -47.41
C ILE A 375 -8.44 -18.95 -48.33
N GLU A 376 -9.60 -18.89 -48.98
CA GLU A 376 -9.96 -17.86 -49.95
C GLU A 376 -11.43 -17.46 -49.72
N ASP A 377 -11.74 -16.17 -49.86
CA ASP A 377 -13.12 -15.63 -49.74
C ASP A 377 -13.89 -16.11 -48.48
N ASN A 378 -13.24 -16.08 -47.32
CA ASN A 378 -13.80 -16.54 -46.03
C ASN A 378 -14.19 -18.03 -45.97
N ASN A 379 -13.67 -18.87 -46.88
CA ASN A 379 -13.99 -20.30 -46.89
C ASN A 379 -12.72 -21.18 -47.03
N PHE A 380 -12.79 -22.37 -46.44
CA PHE A 380 -11.73 -23.36 -46.59
C PHE A 380 -11.85 -24.05 -47.96
N ASN A 381 -10.78 -24.00 -48.76
CA ASN A 381 -10.74 -24.68 -50.04
C ASN A 381 -10.26 -26.12 -49.85
N CYS A 382 -11.22 -27.06 -49.85
CA CYS A 382 -11.00 -28.48 -49.65
C CYS A 382 -10.82 -29.20 -51.00
N ILE A 383 -9.78 -30.04 -51.12
CA ILE A 383 -9.57 -30.92 -52.28
C ILE A 383 -9.62 -32.39 -51.86
N ASP A 384 -10.06 -33.27 -52.76
CA ASP A 384 -10.02 -34.72 -52.55
C ASP A 384 -8.57 -35.22 -52.44
N LEU A 385 -8.28 -36.01 -51.41
CA LEU A 385 -6.99 -36.71 -51.24
C LEU A 385 -6.69 -37.65 -52.41
N PHE A 386 -7.74 -38.15 -53.09
CA PHE A 386 -7.66 -39.04 -54.25
C PHE A 386 -8.83 -38.80 -55.23
N PRO A 387 -8.72 -37.86 -56.19
CA PRO A 387 -9.83 -37.39 -57.04
C PRO A 387 -10.34 -38.42 -58.07
N VAL A 388 -9.75 -39.62 -58.12
CA VAL A 388 -10.19 -40.68 -59.03
C VAL A 388 -10.25 -41.97 -58.23
N ALA A 389 -11.46 -42.51 -58.04
CA ALA A 389 -11.60 -43.89 -57.61
C ALA A 389 -10.74 -44.76 -58.54
N PRO A 390 -9.80 -45.59 -58.02
CA PRO A 390 -9.01 -46.43 -58.90
C PRO A 390 -10.00 -47.28 -59.73
N PRO A 391 -9.86 -47.34 -61.06
CA PRO A 391 -10.69 -48.23 -61.87
C PRO A 391 -10.61 -49.63 -61.26
N ALA A 392 -11.69 -50.40 -61.33
CA ALA A 392 -11.68 -51.79 -60.88
C ALA A 392 -10.63 -52.55 -61.70
N ILE A 393 -9.44 -52.72 -61.13
CA ILE A 393 -8.32 -53.37 -61.79
C ILE A 393 -8.48 -54.87 -61.58
N THR A 394 -8.86 -55.57 -62.63
CA THR A 394 -8.94 -57.03 -62.67
C THR A 394 -7.80 -57.57 -63.53
N CYS A 395 -6.92 -58.38 -62.92
CA CYS A 395 -5.97 -59.17 -63.69
C CYS A 395 -6.72 -60.29 -64.46
N PRO A 396 -6.23 -60.72 -65.64
CA PRO A 396 -6.91 -61.72 -66.46
C PRO A 396 -7.17 -63.03 -65.68
N ALA A 397 -8.43 -63.43 -65.59
CA ALA A 397 -8.82 -64.72 -65.02
C ALA A 397 -8.68 -65.82 -66.09
N GLY A 398 -7.55 -66.54 -66.08
CA GLY A 398 -7.31 -67.69 -66.93
C GLY A 398 -6.01 -68.39 -66.53
N PRO A 399 -5.80 -69.67 -66.87
CA PRO A 399 -4.55 -70.36 -66.56
C PRO A 399 -3.40 -69.90 -67.49
N PRO A 400 -2.22 -69.52 -66.95
CA PRO A 400 -1.88 -69.40 -65.52
C PRO A 400 -2.50 -68.16 -64.87
N GLN A 401 -3.05 -68.33 -63.66
CA GLN A 401 -3.66 -67.22 -62.90
C GLN A 401 -2.62 -66.12 -62.67
N GLN A 402 -2.96 -64.89 -63.07
CA GLN A 402 -2.12 -63.72 -62.84
C GLN A 402 -2.59 -62.95 -61.62
N PHE A 403 -1.65 -62.47 -60.83
CA PHE A 403 -1.89 -61.64 -59.64
C PHE A 403 -1.31 -60.24 -59.86
N LEU A 404 -1.91 -59.24 -59.21
CA LEU A 404 -1.40 -57.87 -59.25
C LEU A 404 -0.04 -57.82 -58.55
N ARG A 405 1.01 -57.41 -59.26
CA ARG A 405 2.36 -57.28 -58.72
C ARG A 405 2.71 -55.85 -58.36
N SER A 406 2.37 -54.89 -59.22
CA SER A 406 2.69 -53.48 -59.00
C SER A 406 1.83 -52.55 -59.86
N PHE A 407 1.99 -51.24 -59.66
CA PHE A 407 1.48 -50.21 -60.54
C PHE A 407 2.65 -49.49 -61.21
N THR A 408 2.47 -49.09 -62.47
CA THR A 408 3.41 -48.18 -63.13
C THR A 408 3.23 -46.76 -62.58
N ASN A 409 4.23 -45.90 -62.80
CA ASN A 409 4.13 -44.46 -62.52
C ASN A 409 3.04 -43.72 -63.33
N LEU A 410 2.39 -44.41 -64.26
CA LEU A 410 1.23 -43.95 -65.03
C LEU A 410 -0.09 -44.55 -64.53
N GLY A 411 -0.09 -45.20 -63.36
CA GLY A 411 -1.29 -45.78 -62.73
C GLY A 411 -1.82 -47.04 -63.41
N THR A 412 -1.05 -47.66 -64.31
CA THR A 412 -1.45 -48.91 -64.97
C THR A 412 -1.05 -50.11 -64.10
N ALA A 413 -1.96 -51.05 -63.93
CA ALA A 413 -1.69 -52.29 -63.21
C ALA A 413 -0.75 -53.22 -63.98
N VAL A 414 0.24 -53.78 -63.30
CA VAL A 414 1.12 -54.83 -63.81
C VAL A 414 0.74 -56.13 -63.12
N CYS A 415 0.23 -57.08 -63.90
CA CYS A 415 -0.10 -58.44 -63.45
C CYS A 415 1.05 -59.40 -63.78
N ASP A 416 1.36 -60.32 -62.87
CA ASP A 416 2.43 -61.31 -63.02
C ASP A 416 1.91 -62.72 -62.71
N VAL A 417 2.53 -63.73 -63.30
CA VAL A 417 2.28 -65.13 -62.93
C VAL A 417 3.15 -65.48 -61.71
N PRO A 418 2.69 -66.35 -60.80
CA PRO A 418 3.47 -66.72 -59.62
C PRO A 418 4.83 -67.35 -59.95
#